data_AF-A0A4Z1IMX4-F1
#
_entry.id   AF-A0A4Z1IMX4-F1
#
_cell.length_a   1.000
_cell.length_b   1.000
_cell.length_c   1.000
_cell.angle_alpha   90.00
_cell.angle_beta   90.00
_cell.angle_gamma   90.00
#
_symmetry.space_group_name_H-M   'P 1'
#
loop_
_entity.id
_entity.type
_entity.pdbx_description
1 polymer ?
#
loop_
_entity_poly.entity_id
_entity_poly.type
_entity_poly.pdbx_seq_one_letter_code
_entity_poly.pdbx_strand_id
1 'polypeptide(L)'
;MSSNLMATNLLTSNGGVELPADVCLRIIGLIIHDAPKKVVILIKLSRSFKKLIKTYERGLTKTAINIYSNAHVNQNIHFIVRNQPTSKDLTPNLYINHTFAHLLETQTRAGITHEIIQDPFSQCHHSNIYWAGGVGFDPPTLAIPLPELEIRRQKFKEDALKLLYELFDKTQGVRNDWHARIRQIDYLSRLSTSKLAVLCIFIPILGFNLLEKMKDESIDTKRGVIVFQHNLIRYGPIVAWLQISADTKCKRIGLAGTVRLNEWWKERQAEGVEKLKKFERGRTREARMILVLWRIFQGRESVEKTWSPRSGERLWEIAKELVEERMRGYIV
;
A
#
# COMPACT_ATOMS: atom_id res chain seq x y z
N MET A 1 -6.71 -20.11 56.38
CA MET A 1 -6.22 -20.39 55.01
C MET A 1 -6.18 -19.08 54.25
N SER A 2 -5.01 -18.72 53.74
CA SER A 2 -4.68 -17.38 53.26
C SER A 2 -5.38 -17.01 51.96
N SER A 3 -5.85 -15.76 51.94
CA SER A 3 -6.22 -14.93 50.80
C SER A 3 -5.41 -15.19 49.53
N ASN A 4 -6.10 -15.66 48.49
CA ASN A 4 -5.64 -15.61 47.09
C ASN A 4 -6.57 -14.71 46.25
N LEU A 5 -7.02 -13.60 46.83
CA LEU A 5 -7.58 -12.49 46.07
C LEU A 5 -6.41 -11.80 45.35
N MET A 6 -6.18 -12.18 44.09
CA MET A 6 -5.42 -11.32 43.18
C MET A 6 -6.13 -9.97 43.16
N ALA A 7 -5.52 -8.93 43.76
CA ALA A 7 -6.06 -7.58 43.70
C ALA A 7 -6.28 -7.17 42.24
N THR A 8 -7.55 -7.07 41.83
CA THR A 8 -8.00 -6.85 40.45
C THR A 8 -8.10 -5.36 40.14
N ASN A 9 -6.98 -4.65 40.06
CA ASN A 9 -6.96 -3.22 39.72
C ASN A 9 -7.32 -2.92 38.23
N LEU A 10 -8.56 -3.21 37.83
CA LEU A 10 -9.25 -2.62 36.67
C LEU A 10 -9.73 -1.20 37.05
N LEU A 11 -10.60 -0.58 36.24
CA LEU A 11 -11.05 0.79 36.54
C LEU A 11 -11.87 0.78 37.84
N THR A 12 -11.33 1.42 38.88
CA THR A 12 -11.93 1.52 40.22
C THR A 12 -12.47 2.92 40.45
N SER A 13 -13.72 3.03 40.91
CA SER A 13 -14.28 4.31 41.36
C SER A 13 -13.60 4.80 42.64
N ASN A 14 -13.78 6.09 42.97
CA ASN A 14 -13.30 6.67 44.23
C ASN A 14 -13.91 5.99 45.48
N GLY A 15 -15.02 5.26 45.33
CA GLY A 15 -15.66 4.46 46.38
C GLY A 15 -15.24 2.98 46.40
N GLY A 16 -14.22 2.58 45.63
CA GLY A 16 -13.70 1.21 45.62
C GLY A 16 -14.47 0.20 44.76
N VAL A 17 -15.53 0.63 44.06
CA VAL A 17 -16.26 -0.24 43.11
C VAL A 17 -15.40 -0.47 41.86
N GLU A 18 -15.09 -1.73 41.55
CA GLU A 18 -14.33 -2.14 40.37
C GLU A 18 -15.26 -2.42 39.18
N LEU A 19 -14.90 -1.92 38.00
CA LEU A 19 -15.60 -2.25 36.76
C LEU A 19 -15.33 -3.71 36.35
N PRO A 20 -16.39 -4.47 35.99
CA PRO A 20 -16.24 -5.82 35.46
C PRO A 20 -15.36 -5.89 34.20
N ALA A 21 -14.69 -7.02 34.01
CA ALA A 21 -13.75 -7.22 32.91
C ALA A 21 -14.42 -7.15 31.53
N ASP A 22 -15.65 -7.62 31.40
CA ASP A 22 -16.47 -7.56 30.18
C ASP A 22 -16.85 -6.11 29.81
N VAL A 23 -17.19 -5.28 30.80
CA VAL A 23 -17.44 -3.85 30.59
C VAL A 23 -16.15 -3.14 30.19
N CYS A 24 -15.03 -3.45 30.85
CA CYS A 24 -13.71 -2.95 30.45
C CYS A 24 -13.37 -3.34 29.01
N LEU A 25 -13.63 -4.59 28.60
CA LEU A 25 -13.38 -5.07 27.23
C LEU A 25 -14.27 -4.36 26.19
N ARG A 26 -15.52 -4.02 26.51
CA ARG A 26 -16.39 -3.22 25.63
C ARG A 26 -15.85 -1.80 25.44
N ILE A 27 -15.42 -1.14 26.52
CA ILE A 27 -14.78 0.18 26.46
C ILE A 27 -13.51 0.12 25.61
N ILE A 28 -12.67 -0.89 25.86
CA ILE A 28 -11.46 -1.14 25.08
C ILE A 28 -11.82 -1.33 23.59
N GLY A 29 -12.85 -2.12 23.28
CA GLY A 29 -13.36 -2.32 21.92
C GLY A 29 -13.70 -0.99 21.23
N LEU A 30 -14.49 -0.13 21.88
CA LEU A 30 -14.84 1.19 21.35
C LEU A 30 -13.60 2.07 21.09
N ILE A 31 -12.64 2.10 22.02
CA ILE A 31 -11.41 2.88 21.87
C ILE A 31 -10.53 2.32 20.74
N ILE A 32 -10.48 1.00 20.59
CA ILE A 32 -9.74 0.34 19.50
C ILE A 32 -10.32 0.71 18.14
N HIS A 33 -11.64 0.81 18.04
CA HIS A 33 -12.31 1.25 16.81
C HIS A 33 -11.99 2.71 16.48
N ASP A 34 -12.13 3.60 17.45
CA ASP A 34 -11.97 5.05 17.25
C ASP A 34 -10.50 5.47 17.07
N ALA A 35 -9.60 4.95 17.92
CA ALA A 35 -8.21 5.36 17.93
C ALA A 35 -7.28 4.26 18.49
N PRO A 36 -6.88 3.26 17.69
CA PRO A 36 -6.06 2.15 18.19
C PRO A 36 -4.66 2.58 18.65
N LYS A 37 -4.20 3.78 18.26
CA LYS A 37 -2.99 4.38 18.84
C LYS A 37 -3.13 4.65 20.35
N LYS A 38 -4.35 4.92 20.83
CA LYS A 38 -4.65 5.14 22.26
C LYS A 38 -4.64 3.84 23.07
N VAL A 39 -4.62 2.67 22.43
CA VAL A 39 -4.50 1.37 23.15
C VAL A 39 -3.18 1.28 23.92
N VAL A 40 -2.11 1.93 23.45
CA VAL A 40 -0.85 2.02 24.21
C VAL A 40 -1.04 2.72 25.54
N ILE A 41 -1.88 3.76 25.57
CA ILE A 41 -2.22 4.49 26.79
C ILE A 41 -2.96 3.54 27.73
N LEU A 42 -3.95 2.79 27.22
CA LEU A 42 -4.69 1.80 28.01
C LEU A 42 -3.80 0.69 28.59
N ILE A 43 -2.83 0.19 27.81
CA ILE A 43 -1.85 -0.80 28.26
C ILE A 43 -0.92 -0.24 29.36
N LYS A 44 -0.73 1.08 29.42
CA LYS A 44 0.10 1.74 30.44
C LYS A 44 -0.67 2.10 31.72
N LEU A 45 -2.00 1.99 31.74
CA LEU A 45 -2.81 2.37 32.90
C LEU A 45 -2.55 1.49 34.14
N SER A 46 -2.57 0.16 33.99
CA SER A 46 -2.29 -0.75 35.09
C SER A 46 -1.77 -2.11 34.60
N ARG A 47 -1.12 -2.87 35.50
CA ARG A 47 -0.68 -4.25 35.20
C ARG A 47 -1.87 -5.17 34.85
N SER A 48 -3.01 -4.98 35.51
CA SER A 48 -4.24 -5.74 35.28
C SER A 48 -4.86 -5.39 33.93
N PHE A 49 -4.91 -4.10 33.57
CA PHE A 49 -5.36 -3.65 32.23
C PHE A 49 -4.46 -4.20 31.12
N LYS A 50 -3.14 -4.14 31.31
CA LYS A 50 -2.17 -4.73 30.38
C LYS A 50 -2.38 -6.22 30.19
N LYS A 51 -2.64 -6.96 31.28
CA LYS A 51 -2.93 -8.40 31.22
C LYS A 51 -4.23 -8.67 30.48
N LEU A 52 -5.31 -7.96 30.81
CA LEU A 52 -6.62 -8.08 30.16
C LEU A 52 -6.52 -7.82 28.65
N ILE A 53 -5.93 -6.69 28.26
CA ILE A 53 -5.77 -6.30 26.84
C ILE A 53 -4.95 -7.33 26.07
N LYS A 54 -3.83 -7.82 26.64
CA LYS A 54 -3.01 -8.83 25.98
C LYS A 54 -3.72 -10.18 25.84
N THR A 55 -4.48 -10.60 26.84
CA THR A 55 -5.24 -11.85 26.80
C THR A 55 -6.29 -11.84 25.68
N TYR A 56 -6.96 -10.70 25.47
CA TYR A 56 -8.07 -10.59 24.52
C TYR A 56 -7.70 -9.88 23.20
N GLU A 57 -6.42 -9.56 22.99
CA GLU A 57 -5.94 -8.80 21.82
C GLU A 57 -6.42 -9.39 20.49
N ARG A 58 -6.36 -10.73 20.35
CA ARG A 58 -6.80 -11.43 19.12
C ARG A 58 -8.30 -11.29 18.87
N GLY A 59 -9.12 -11.47 19.90
CA GLY A 59 -10.57 -11.35 19.79
C GLY A 59 -10.99 -9.92 19.44
N LEU A 60 -10.44 -8.95 20.17
CA LEU A 60 -10.69 -7.53 19.95
C LEU A 60 -10.27 -7.08 18.55
N THR A 61 -9.10 -7.52 18.10
CA THR A 61 -8.57 -7.17 16.77
C THR A 61 -9.39 -7.82 15.65
N LYS A 62 -9.80 -9.08 15.79
CA LYS A 62 -10.61 -9.78 14.78
C LYS A 62 -11.94 -9.07 14.54
N THR A 63 -12.63 -8.66 15.61
CA THR A 63 -13.88 -7.90 15.52
C THR A 63 -13.66 -6.52 14.88
N ALA A 64 -12.57 -5.82 15.26
CA ALA A 64 -12.26 -4.50 14.71
C ALA A 64 -11.90 -4.51 13.23
N ILE A 65 -11.18 -5.53 12.77
CA ILE A 65 -10.74 -5.64 11.37
C ILE A 65 -11.90 -5.84 10.40
N ASN A 66 -12.96 -6.55 10.80
CA ASN A 66 -14.13 -6.78 9.94
C ASN A 66 -14.79 -5.49 9.43
N ILE A 67 -14.63 -4.37 10.13
CA ILE A 67 -15.17 -3.06 9.74
C ILE A 67 -14.39 -2.45 8.57
N TYR A 68 -13.10 -2.73 8.44
CA TYR A 68 -12.22 -2.07 7.47
C TYR A 68 -12.24 -2.69 6.08
N SER A 69 -13.15 -3.65 5.81
CA SER A 69 -13.18 -4.49 4.60
C SER A 69 -11.81 -5.09 4.31
N ASN A 70 -11.68 -6.41 4.47
CA ASN A 70 -10.42 -7.16 4.33
C ASN A 70 -9.81 -7.17 2.90
N ALA A 71 -10.10 -6.18 2.06
CA ALA A 71 -9.62 -6.04 0.71
C ALA A 71 -8.15 -5.60 0.63
N HIS A 72 -7.65 -4.81 1.60
CA HIS A 72 -6.31 -4.18 1.53
C HIS A 72 -5.22 -4.91 2.30
N VAL A 73 -5.54 -6.12 2.77
CA VAL A 73 -4.70 -6.98 3.58
C VAL A 73 -4.71 -8.36 2.95
N ASN A 74 -3.54 -8.93 2.69
CA ASN A 74 -3.47 -10.29 2.19
C ASN A 74 -3.94 -11.26 3.28
N GLN A 75 -5.20 -11.71 3.20
CA GLN A 75 -5.80 -12.63 4.17
C GLN A 75 -5.06 -13.97 4.27
N ASN A 76 -4.34 -14.35 3.20
CA ASN A 76 -3.57 -15.60 3.11
C ASN A 76 -2.11 -15.44 3.60
N ILE A 77 -1.71 -14.24 4.00
CA ILE A 77 -0.41 -14.00 4.64
C ILE A 77 -0.68 -13.65 6.10
N HIS A 78 -0.16 -14.45 7.02
CA HIS A 78 -0.31 -14.28 8.47
C HIS A 78 0.36 -13.01 9.06
N PHE A 79 0.81 -12.09 8.20
CA PHE A 79 1.66 -10.96 8.50
C PHE A 79 1.28 -9.78 7.58
N ILE A 80 0.97 -8.61 8.16
CA ILE A 80 0.95 -7.36 7.40
C ILE A 80 2.27 -6.64 7.57
N VAL A 81 2.84 -6.17 6.46
CA VAL A 81 4.00 -5.27 6.50
C VAL A 81 3.58 -3.89 6.99
N ARG A 82 4.24 -3.42 8.04
CA ARG A 82 4.12 -2.02 8.46
C ARG A 82 4.65 -1.13 7.33
N ASN A 83 3.84 -0.20 6.82
CA ASN A 83 4.28 0.87 5.90
C ASN A 83 5.19 1.90 6.61
N GLN A 84 6.02 1.47 7.56
CA GLN A 84 6.92 2.32 8.34
C GLN A 84 8.37 2.03 8.00
N PRO A 85 9.15 3.04 7.60
CA PRO A 85 10.60 2.95 7.61
C PRO A 85 11.13 3.05 9.05
N THR A 86 12.00 2.14 9.46
CA THR A 86 12.78 2.25 10.70
C THR A 86 14.04 3.07 10.45
N SER A 87 14.32 4.04 11.31
CA SER A 87 15.29 5.12 11.02
C SER A 87 16.76 4.79 11.23
N LYS A 88 17.18 3.56 11.58
CA LYS A 88 18.62 3.24 11.63
C LYS A 88 19.02 1.78 11.74
N ASP A 89 18.18 0.89 12.22
CA ASP A 89 18.44 -0.55 12.22
C ASP A 89 17.13 -1.28 12.49
N LEU A 90 17.14 -2.61 12.33
CA LEU A 90 16.14 -3.60 12.77
C LEU A 90 15.40 -4.34 11.65
N THR A 91 15.66 -5.65 11.68
CA THR A 91 14.78 -6.73 11.22
C THR A 91 13.33 -6.49 11.68
N PRO A 92 12.31 -6.74 10.84
CA PRO A 92 10.94 -6.65 11.30
C PRO A 92 10.67 -7.80 12.26
N ASN A 93 10.56 -7.49 13.56
CA ASN A 93 9.95 -8.40 14.52
C ASN A 93 8.50 -8.66 14.09
N LEU A 94 8.21 -9.95 13.94
CA LEU A 94 6.95 -10.50 13.47
C LEU A 94 5.77 -9.98 14.31
N TYR A 95 4.72 -9.49 13.65
CA TYR A 95 3.41 -9.33 14.29
C TYR A 95 2.46 -10.35 13.69
N ILE A 96 2.22 -11.38 14.49
CA ILE A 96 1.30 -12.47 14.23
C ILE A 96 -0.12 -11.90 14.11
N ASN A 97 -0.91 -12.54 13.26
CA ASN A 97 -2.30 -12.26 12.95
C ASN A 97 -3.14 -11.83 14.18
N HIS A 98 -4.02 -10.85 13.98
CA HIS A 98 -4.92 -10.30 15.00
C HIS A 98 -4.22 -9.61 16.20
N THR A 99 -3.24 -8.75 15.95
CA THR A 99 -2.64 -7.86 16.96
C THR A 99 -3.01 -6.39 16.75
N PHE A 100 -2.84 -5.52 17.75
CA PHE A 100 -3.09 -4.08 17.57
C PHE A 100 -2.21 -3.45 16.49
N ALA A 101 -1.00 -3.99 16.28
CA ALA A 101 -0.13 -3.59 15.19
C ALA A 101 -0.75 -3.92 13.82
N HIS A 102 -1.38 -5.09 13.70
CA HIS A 102 -2.13 -5.54 12.51
C HIS A 102 -3.30 -4.60 12.21
N LEU A 103 -4.09 -4.26 13.22
CA LEU A 103 -5.21 -3.32 13.08
C LEU A 103 -4.75 -1.91 12.67
N LEU A 104 -3.73 -1.37 13.36
CA LEU A 104 -3.19 -0.04 13.07
C LEU A 104 -2.67 0.06 11.64
N GLU A 105 -2.02 -0.99 11.15
CA GLU A 105 -1.53 -1.03 9.78
C GLU A 105 -2.68 -1.18 8.77
N THR A 106 -3.67 -2.02 9.06
CA THR A 106 -4.90 -2.17 8.24
C THR A 106 -5.60 -0.82 8.08
N GLN A 107 -5.84 -0.11 9.19
CA GLN A 107 -6.42 1.23 9.18
C GLN A 107 -5.58 2.22 8.39
N THR A 108 -4.25 2.15 8.51
CA THR A 108 -3.40 3.06 7.76
C THR A 108 -3.47 2.76 6.26
N ARG A 109 -3.44 1.49 5.86
CA ARG A 109 -3.57 1.10 4.45
C ARG A 109 -4.91 1.52 3.87
N ALA A 110 -5.99 1.34 4.62
CA ALA A 110 -7.32 1.81 4.25
C ALA A 110 -7.36 3.33 4.09
N GLY A 111 -6.78 4.08 5.04
CA GLY A 111 -6.69 5.55 4.97
C GLY A 111 -5.85 6.02 3.77
N ILE A 112 -4.66 5.44 3.56
CA ILE A 112 -3.81 5.73 2.40
C ILE A 112 -4.54 5.44 1.09
N THR A 113 -5.22 4.29 1.02
CA THR A 113 -5.98 3.88 -0.16
C THR A 113 -7.09 4.87 -0.46
N HIS A 114 -7.89 5.22 0.55
CA HIS A 114 -8.94 6.21 0.42
C HIS A 114 -8.42 7.56 -0.05
N GLU A 115 -7.34 8.06 0.57
CA GLU A 115 -6.73 9.33 0.16
C GLU A 115 -6.20 9.28 -1.28
N ILE A 116 -5.52 8.20 -1.69
CA ILE A 116 -5.05 8.06 -3.08
C ILE A 116 -6.23 8.05 -4.04
N ILE A 117 -7.26 7.25 -3.78
CA ILE A 117 -8.43 7.08 -4.68
C ILE A 117 -9.14 8.40 -4.94
N GLN A 118 -9.33 9.20 -3.90
CA GLN A 118 -10.06 10.47 -3.97
C GLN A 118 -9.20 11.60 -4.54
N ASP A 119 -7.87 11.51 -4.43
CA ASP A 119 -6.98 12.57 -4.88
C ASP A 119 -6.89 12.65 -6.43
N PRO A 120 -6.88 13.87 -7.01
CA PRO A 120 -6.66 14.10 -8.44
C PRO A 120 -5.41 13.41 -9.00
N PHE A 121 -4.38 13.19 -8.18
CA PHE A 121 -3.16 12.47 -8.55
C PHE A 121 -3.40 11.04 -9.02
N SER A 122 -4.47 10.37 -8.55
CA SER A 122 -4.84 9.02 -9.05
C SER A 122 -5.86 9.06 -10.17
N GLN A 123 -6.34 10.25 -10.54
CA GLN A 123 -7.41 10.38 -11.49
C GLN A 123 -6.95 10.22 -12.93
N CYS A 124 -7.86 9.72 -13.74
CA CYS A 124 -7.66 9.36 -15.12
C CYS A 124 -8.32 10.43 -16.02
N HIS A 125 -7.85 11.68 -15.94
CA HIS A 125 -8.62 12.81 -16.47
C HIS A 125 -8.29 13.21 -17.92
N HIS A 126 -7.12 12.84 -18.49
CA HIS A 126 -6.72 13.35 -19.81
C HIS A 126 -6.00 12.30 -20.67
N SER A 127 -6.28 12.32 -21.98
CA SER A 127 -5.69 11.52 -23.07
C SER A 127 -4.21 11.77 -23.37
N ASN A 128 -3.49 12.48 -22.50
CA ASN A 128 -2.15 12.99 -22.79
C ASN A 128 -1.06 12.25 -22.02
N ILE A 129 -1.25 10.96 -21.77
CA ILE A 129 -0.20 10.10 -21.24
C ILE A 129 0.88 9.95 -22.32
N TYR A 130 1.99 10.68 -22.23
CA TYR A 130 3.10 10.58 -23.18
C TYR A 130 4.07 9.46 -22.80
N TRP A 131 3.92 8.29 -23.41
CA TRP A 131 5.02 7.31 -23.45
C TRP A 131 5.98 7.68 -24.59
N ALA A 132 7.21 7.17 -24.50
CA ALA A 132 8.31 7.48 -25.41
C ALA A 132 7.86 7.49 -26.89
N GLY A 133 7.83 8.68 -27.51
CA GLY A 133 7.45 8.86 -28.91
C GLY A 133 6.36 9.90 -29.18
N GLY A 134 5.72 10.48 -28.15
CA GLY A 134 4.70 11.52 -28.35
C GLY A 134 3.27 10.99 -28.52
N VAL A 135 3.05 9.69 -28.25
CA VAL A 135 1.76 9.03 -28.38
C VAL A 135 1.03 9.09 -27.05
N GLY A 136 -0.20 9.64 -27.08
CA GLY A 136 -1.10 9.72 -25.94
C GLY A 136 -1.76 8.37 -25.68
N PHE A 137 -1.81 7.95 -24.42
CA PHE A 137 -2.53 6.75 -24.01
C PHE A 137 -3.78 7.12 -23.22
N ASP A 138 -4.92 6.62 -23.65
CA ASP A 138 -6.17 6.83 -22.93
C ASP A 138 -6.28 5.90 -21.73
N PRO A 139 -6.78 6.41 -20.59
CA PRO A 139 -7.11 5.54 -19.47
C PRO A 139 -8.32 4.63 -19.80
N PRO A 140 -8.45 3.48 -19.11
CA PRO A 140 -9.59 2.59 -19.25
C PRO A 140 -10.92 3.32 -19.03
N THR A 141 -11.87 3.09 -19.93
CA THR A 141 -13.21 3.69 -19.84
C THR A 141 -14.28 2.76 -20.39
N LEU A 142 -15.52 2.91 -19.93
CA LEU A 142 -16.65 2.10 -20.39
C LEU A 142 -17.75 3.03 -20.90
N ALA A 143 -18.44 2.60 -21.96
CA ALA A 143 -19.61 3.29 -22.51
C ALA A 143 -20.85 3.05 -21.63
N ILE A 144 -20.83 3.55 -20.39
CA ILE A 144 -21.88 3.41 -19.37
C ILE A 144 -22.12 4.77 -18.67
N PRO A 145 -23.23 4.96 -17.94
CA PRO A 145 -23.50 6.21 -17.23
C PRO A 145 -22.37 6.63 -16.29
N LEU A 146 -22.07 7.93 -16.24
CA LEU A 146 -20.96 8.49 -15.45
C LEU A 146 -20.96 8.08 -13.96
N PRO A 147 -22.11 8.03 -13.25
CA PRO A 147 -22.12 7.57 -11.85
C PRO A 147 -21.66 6.12 -11.69
N GLU A 148 -22.07 5.23 -12.61
CA GLU A 148 -21.67 3.82 -12.61
C GLU A 148 -20.18 3.68 -12.96
N LEU A 149 -19.72 4.44 -13.97
CA LEU A 149 -18.33 4.48 -14.38
C LEU A 149 -17.41 4.90 -13.23
N GLU A 150 -17.81 5.89 -12.43
CA GLU A 150 -17.00 6.35 -11.30
C GLU A 150 -16.87 5.28 -10.20
N ILE A 151 -17.96 4.56 -9.89
CA ILE A 151 -17.91 3.42 -8.95
C ILE A 151 -16.95 2.33 -9.46
N ARG A 152 -17.00 2.02 -10.76
CA ARG A 152 -16.10 1.03 -11.37
C ARG A 152 -14.65 1.49 -11.44
N ARG A 153 -14.40 2.78 -11.68
CA ARG A 153 -13.07 3.39 -11.61
C ARG A 153 -12.51 3.32 -10.19
N GLN A 154 -13.33 3.60 -9.19
CA GLN A 154 -12.93 3.43 -7.80
C GLN A 154 -12.52 1.97 -7.51
N LYS A 155 -13.34 0.98 -7.92
CA LYS A 155 -13.02 -0.45 -7.75
C LYS A 155 -11.76 -0.87 -8.49
N PHE A 156 -11.51 -0.32 -9.68
CA PHE A 156 -10.24 -0.50 -10.41
C PHE A 156 -9.03 0.00 -9.60
N LYS A 157 -9.12 1.21 -9.04
CA LYS A 157 -8.05 1.78 -8.19
C LYS A 157 -7.85 0.94 -6.92
N GLU A 158 -8.92 0.50 -6.28
CA GLU A 158 -8.87 -0.38 -5.09
C GLU A 158 -8.16 -1.70 -5.40
N ASP A 159 -8.50 -2.34 -6.53
CA ASP A 159 -7.86 -3.55 -7.03
C ASP A 159 -6.36 -3.34 -7.28
N ALA A 160 -5.99 -2.23 -7.92
CA ALA A 160 -4.60 -1.91 -8.22
C ALA A 160 -3.77 -1.66 -6.95
N LEU A 161 -4.31 -0.89 -6.01
CA LEU A 161 -3.67 -0.58 -4.72
C LEU A 161 -3.52 -1.84 -3.87
N LYS A 162 -4.52 -2.73 -3.89
CA LYS A 162 -4.43 -4.06 -3.27
C LYS A 162 -3.27 -4.87 -3.86
N LEU A 163 -3.17 -4.97 -5.19
CA LEU A 163 -2.09 -5.71 -5.84
C LEU A 163 -0.71 -5.12 -5.53
N LEU A 164 -0.60 -3.79 -5.41
CA LEU A 164 0.64 -3.11 -4.99
C LEU A 164 1.00 -3.43 -3.53
N TYR A 165 0.03 -3.49 -2.62
CA TYR A 165 0.28 -3.94 -1.25
C TYR A 165 0.71 -5.40 -1.21
N GLU A 166 0.04 -6.29 -1.95
CA GLU A 166 0.41 -7.70 -2.02
C GLU A 166 1.84 -7.87 -2.56
N LEU A 167 2.22 -7.10 -3.59
CA LEU A 167 3.57 -7.08 -4.15
C LEU A 167 4.62 -6.60 -3.14
N PHE A 168 4.32 -5.51 -2.42
CA PHE A 168 5.18 -5.00 -1.34
C PHE A 168 5.37 -6.05 -0.23
N ASP A 169 4.28 -6.71 0.18
CA ASP A 169 4.27 -7.72 1.23
C ASP A 169 5.18 -8.93 0.92
N LYS A 170 5.37 -9.27 -0.37
CA LYS A 170 6.30 -10.34 -0.79
C LYS A 170 7.76 -10.05 -0.47
N THR A 171 8.12 -8.78 -0.31
CA THR A 171 9.51 -8.36 -0.06
C THR A 171 9.81 -8.09 1.41
N GLN A 172 8.86 -8.39 2.30
CA GLN A 172 9.00 -8.16 3.74
C GLN A 172 10.27 -8.80 4.31
N GLY A 173 11.01 -8.04 5.11
CA GLY A 173 12.20 -8.52 5.83
C GLY A 173 13.41 -8.81 4.94
N VAL A 174 13.28 -8.62 3.62
CA VAL A 174 14.37 -8.84 2.67
C VAL A 174 15.21 -7.57 2.55
N ARG A 175 16.36 -7.56 3.22
CA ARG A 175 17.34 -6.46 3.18
C ARG A 175 18.07 -6.38 1.84
N ASN A 176 18.28 -7.53 1.20
CA ASN A 176 19.01 -7.61 -0.05
C ASN A 176 18.08 -7.32 -1.23
N ASP A 177 18.38 -6.27 -1.99
CA ASP A 177 17.53 -5.83 -3.11
C ASP A 177 17.37 -6.86 -4.21
N TRP A 178 18.41 -7.66 -4.49
CA TRP A 178 18.35 -8.73 -5.48
C TRP A 178 17.32 -9.80 -5.08
N HIS A 179 17.36 -10.24 -3.82
CA HIS A 179 16.39 -11.20 -3.31
C HIS A 179 14.97 -10.63 -3.27
N ALA A 180 14.83 -9.35 -2.93
CA ALA A 180 13.53 -8.69 -2.95
C ALA A 180 12.94 -8.67 -4.36
N ARG A 181 13.77 -8.37 -5.37
CA ARG A 181 13.38 -8.38 -6.78
C ARG A 181 12.97 -9.76 -7.26
N ILE A 182 13.72 -10.81 -6.92
CA ILE A 182 13.34 -12.18 -7.28
C ILE A 182 11.95 -12.51 -6.75
N ARG A 183 11.65 -12.14 -5.49
CA ARG A 183 10.31 -12.37 -4.91
C ARG A 183 9.21 -11.55 -5.59
N GLN A 184 9.52 -10.32 -6.02
CA GLN A 184 8.57 -9.51 -6.81
C GLN A 184 8.30 -10.14 -8.17
N ILE A 185 9.34 -10.57 -8.87
CA ILE A 185 9.22 -11.21 -10.19
C ILE A 185 8.44 -12.52 -10.08
N ASP A 186 8.75 -13.37 -9.10
CA ASP A 186 8.02 -14.61 -8.84
C ASP A 186 6.53 -14.34 -8.58
N TYR A 187 6.22 -13.34 -7.76
CA TYR A 187 4.84 -12.94 -7.51
C TYR A 187 4.12 -12.45 -8.77
N LEU A 188 4.73 -11.52 -9.51
CA LEU A 188 4.17 -11.01 -10.76
C LEU A 188 3.95 -12.14 -11.78
N SER A 189 4.86 -13.11 -11.85
CA SER A 189 4.77 -14.27 -12.74
C SER A 189 3.62 -15.23 -12.37
N ARG A 190 3.13 -15.19 -11.13
CA ARG A 190 1.99 -15.99 -10.65
C ARG A 190 0.64 -15.27 -10.79
N LEU A 191 0.63 -13.96 -11.04
CA LEU A 191 -0.61 -13.21 -11.25
C LEU A 191 -1.28 -13.62 -12.57
N SER A 192 -2.62 -13.61 -12.60
CA SER A 192 -3.36 -13.75 -13.86
C SER A 192 -3.04 -12.59 -14.81
N THR A 193 -3.20 -12.82 -16.11
CA THR A 193 -3.00 -11.78 -17.14
C THR A 193 -3.85 -10.52 -16.85
N SER A 194 -5.09 -10.69 -16.42
CA SER A 194 -5.97 -9.58 -16.04
C SER A 194 -5.46 -8.77 -14.83
N LYS A 195 -4.89 -9.42 -13.82
CA LYS A 195 -4.31 -8.72 -12.65
C LYS A 195 -2.99 -8.01 -13.00
N LEU A 196 -2.19 -8.59 -13.89
CA LEU A 196 -1.01 -7.91 -14.42
C LEU A 196 -1.39 -6.66 -15.21
N ALA A 197 -2.42 -6.75 -16.06
CA ALA A 197 -2.92 -5.60 -16.82
C ALA A 197 -3.32 -4.43 -15.90
N VAL A 198 -3.98 -4.70 -14.77
CA VAL A 198 -4.31 -3.68 -13.76
C VAL A 198 -3.06 -2.93 -13.28
N LEU A 199 -1.97 -3.63 -12.95
CA LEU A 199 -0.71 -2.99 -12.55
C LEU A 199 -0.03 -2.26 -13.71
N CYS A 200 -0.04 -2.85 -14.91
CA CYS A 200 0.52 -2.26 -16.13
C CYS A 200 -0.16 -0.96 -16.53
N ILE A 201 -1.43 -0.76 -16.17
CA ILE A 201 -2.16 0.48 -16.46
C ILE A 201 -2.06 1.48 -15.30
N PHE A 202 -2.29 1.03 -14.06
CA PHE A 202 -2.37 1.95 -12.92
C PHE A 202 -1.03 2.58 -12.54
N ILE A 203 0.08 1.83 -12.57
CA ILE A 203 1.40 2.36 -12.23
C ILE A 203 1.84 3.46 -13.21
N PRO A 204 1.71 3.27 -14.53
CA PRO A 204 1.99 4.35 -15.47
C PRO A 204 1.09 5.57 -15.28
N ILE A 205 -0.22 5.42 -15.07
CA ILE A 205 -1.13 6.56 -14.79
C ILE A 205 -0.57 7.45 -13.67
N LEU A 206 -0.17 6.86 -12.53
CA LEU A 206 0.44 7.61 -11.43
C LEU A 206 1.77 8.27 -11.83
N GLY A 207 2.56 7.61 -12.68
CA GLY A 207 3.79 8.19 -13.23
C GLY A 207 3.52 9.38 -14.16
N PHE A 208 2.47 9.35 -14.96
CA PHE A 208 2.07 10.47 -15.83
C PHE A 208 1.51 11.63 -15.05
N ASN A 209 0.67 11.36 -14.06
CA ASN A 209 0.16 12.42 -13.20
C ASN A 209 1.30 13.08 -12.40
N LEU A 210 2.34 12.33 -12.04
CA LEU A 210 3.57 12.90 -11.49
C LEU A 210 4.29 13.77 -12.54
N LEU A 211 4.40 13.31 -13.78
CA LEU A 211 5.00 14.10 -14.86
C LEU A 211 4.27 15.43 -15.05
N GLU A 212 2.95 15.41 -15.16
CA GLU A 212 2.12 16.62 -15.28
C GLU A 212 2.33 17.56 -14.09
N LYS A 213 2.33 17.02 -12.86
CA LYS A 213 2.59 17.80 -11.64
C LYS A 213 3.99 18.44 -11.64
N MET A 214 4.97 17.78 -12.24
CA MET A 214 6.37 18.27 -12.31
C MET A 214 6.63 19.17 -13.53
N LYS A 215 5.71 19.32 -14.50
CA LYS A 215 5.95 20.20 -15.68
C LYS A 215 6.19 21.66 -15.31
N ASP A 216 5.76 22.08 -14.12
CA ASP A 216 6.05 23.41 -13.56
C ASP A 216 7.48 23.55 -13.01
N GLU A 217 8.24 22.46 -12.87
CA GLU A 217 9.58 22.45 -12.29
C GLU A 217 10.62 21.94 -13.32
N SER A 218 11.70 22.70 -13.54
CA SER A 218 12.74 22.52 -14.58
C SER A 218 13.64 21.27 -14.45
N ILE A 219 13.17 20.24 -13.75
CA ILE A 219 13.90 19.01 -13.44
C ILE A 219 13.86 18.04 -14.64
N ASP A 220 14.83 17.12 -14.71
CA ASP A 220 14.79 15.94 -15.59
C ASP A 220 13.60 15.02 -15.23
N THR A 221 12.41 15.44 -15.64
CA THR A 221 11.11 14.90 -15.23
C THR A 221 10.94 13.43 -15.62
N LYS A 222 11.55 13.00 -16.73
CA LYS A 222 11.55 11.59 -17.18
C LYS A 222 12.29 10.69 -16.20
N ARG A 223 13.45 11.11 -15.69
CA ARG A 223 14.17 10.35 -14.65
C ARG A 223 13.37 10.29 -13.36
N GLY A 224 12.71 11.39 -12.98
CA GLY A 224 11.81 11.46 -11.82
C GLY A 224 10.71 10.39 -11.87
N VAL A 225 10.02 10.25 -13.01
CA VAL A 225 8.97 9.24 -13.21
C VAL A 225 9.51 7.81 -13.09
N ILE A 226 10.68 7.53 -13.70
CA ILE A 226 11.30 6.20 -13.62
C ILE A 226 11.61 5.83 -12.17
N VAL A 227 12.20 6.76 -11.41
CA VAL A 227 12.52 6.55 -10.00
C VAL A 227 11.25 6.39 -9.17
N PHE A 228 10.21 7.19 -9.43
CA PHE A 228 8.92 7.07 -8.78
C PHE A 228 8.27 5.70 -8.99
N GLN A 229 8.12 5.26 -10.25
CA GLN A 229 7.51 3.97 -10.58
C GLN A 229 8.30 2.80 -9.97
N HIS A 230 9.64 2.90 -10.00
CA HIS A 230 10.51 1.92 -9.32
C HIS A 230 10.19 1.84 -7.83
N ASN A 231 10.16 2.99 -7.16
CA ASN A 231 9.89 3.07 -5.73
C ASN A 231 8.47 2.62 -5.39
N LEU A 232 7.48 2.94 -6.22
CA LEU A 232 6.10 2.50 -6.06
C LEU A 232 5.98 0.97 -6.09
N ILE A 233 6.67 0.32 -7.03
CA ILE A 233 6.73 -1.15 -7.10
C ILE A 233 7.46 -1.72 -5.87
N ARG A 234 8.54 -1.07 -5.42
CA ARG A 234 9.39 -1.55 -4.33
C ARG A 234 8.76 -1.39 -2.94
N TYR A 235 8.11 -0.27 -2.70
CA TYR A 235 7.66 0.16 -1.37
C TYR A 235 6.13 0.28 -1.26
N GLY A 236 5.40 0.04 -2.35
CA GLY A 236 3.95 0.02 -2.37
C GLY A 236 3.29 1.40 -2.36
N PRO A 237 1.97 1.45 -2.13
CA PRO A 237 1.15 2.66 -2.26
C PRO A 237 1.57 3.86 -1.42
N ILE A 238 2.35 3.67 -0.34
CA ILE A 238 2.87 4.79 0.46
C ILE A 238 3.65 5.78 -0.40
N VAL A 239 4.29 5.33 -1.47
CA VAL A 239 5.04 6.20 -2.40
C VAL A 239 4.13 7.18 -3.12
N ALA A 240 2.97 6.73 -3.59
CA ALA A 240 1.97 7.60 -4.20
C ALA A 240 1.37 8.57 -3.16
N TRP A 241 1.07 8.07 -1.96
CA TRP A 241 0.55 8.90 -0.87
C TRP A 241 1.50 10.02 -0.44
N LEU A 242 2.82 9.76 -0.43
CA LEU A 242 3.82 10.78 -0.12
C LEU A 242 3.91 11.88 -1.19
N GLN A 243 3.51 11.60 -2.44
CA GLN A 243 3.38 12.62 -3.48
C GLN A 243 2.17 13.54 -3.28
N ILE A 244 1.11 13.01 -2.67
CA ILE A 244 -0.09 13.76 -2.31
C ILE A 244 0.15 14.60 -1.04
N SER A 245 0.89 14.05 -0.08
CA SER A 245 0.97 14.54 1.30
C SER A 245 2.20 15.39 1.64
N ALA A 246 2.92 15.89 0.64
CA ALA A 246 4.34 16.30 0.72
C ALA A 246 4.72 17.21 1.92
N ASP A 247 3.84 18.08 2.43
CA ASP A 247 4.18 19.01 3.51
C ASP A 247 3.28 18.98 4.77
N THR A 248 2.02 18.58 4.69
CA THR A 248 1.07 18.71 5.83
C THR A 248 0.86 17.41 6.64
N LYS A 249 0.99 16.22 6.03
CA LYS A 249 0.61 14.94 6.65
C LYS A 249 1.76 13.95 6.90
N CYS A 250 3.00 14.27 6.49
CA CYS A 250 4.16 13.37 6.62
C CYS A 250 4.67 13.16 8.06
N LYS A 251 4.02 13.75 9.07
CA LYS A 251 4.21 13.44 10.49
C LYS A 251 3.35 12.24 10.87
N ARG A 252 3.88 11.02 10.73
CA ARG A 252 3.17 9.81 11.16
C ARG A 252 3.57 9.43 12.58
N ILE A 253 2.64 9.51 13.52
CA ILE A 253 2.81 9.00 14.88
C ILE A 253 2.62 7.48 14.86
N GLY A 254 3.71 6.74 15.08
CA GLY A 254 3.71 5.29 15.32
C GLY A 254 3.81 4.96 16.81
N LEU A 255 3.73 3.68 17.16
CA LEU A 255 3.89 3.19 18.55
C LEU A 255 5.25 3.57 19.18
N ALA A 256 6.26 3.84 18.34
CA ALA A 256 7.62 4.20 18.73
C ALA A 256 7.93 5.72 18.63
N GLY A 257 6.91 6.57 18.38
CA GLY A 257 7.07 8.02 18.26
C GLY A 257 6.70 8.59 16.89
N THR A 258 6.95 9.88 16.70
CA THR A 258 6.69 10.63 15.46
C THR A 258 7.82 10.38 14.46
N VAL A 259 7.51 9.76 13.32
CA VAL A 259 8.47 9.55 12.23
C VAL A 259 8.23 10.63 11.17
N ARG A 260 9.30 11.31 10.75
CA ARG A 260 9.30 12.22 9.60
C ARG A 260 9.47 11.39 8.33
N LEU A 261 8.35 11.03 7.70
CA LEU A 261 8.38 10.25 6.44
C LEU A 261 9.06 11.00 5.28
N ASN A 262 9.17 12.34 5.39
CA ASN A 262 9.85 13.18 4.40
C ASN A 262 11.36 12.91 4.29
N GLU A 263 12.04 12.64 5.40
CA GLU A 263 13.48 12.37 5.38
C GLU A 263 13.76 11.02 4.71
N TRP A 264 13.02 9.98 5.10
CA TRP A 264 13.07 8.67 4.43
C TRP A 264 12.75 8.78 2.93
N TRP A 265 11.74 9.56 2.58
CA TRP A 265 11.36 9.73 1.17
C TRP A 265 12.48 10.38 0.34
N LYS A 266 13.09 11.46 0.87
CA LYS A 266 14.23 12.12 0.23
C LYS A 266 15.41 11.16 0.04
N GLU A 267 15.70 10.33 1.04
CA GLU A 267 16.73 9.29 0.92
C GLU A 267 16.41 8.28 -0.19
N ARG A 268 15.18 7.77 -0.26
CA ARG A 268 14.78 6.80 -1.31
C ARG A 268 14.81 7.39 -2.71
N GLN A 269 14.50 8.69 -2.84
CA GLN A 269 14.64 9.42 -4.08
C GLN A 269 16.11 9.53 -4.52
N ALA A 270 17.00 9.94 -3.61
CA ALA A 270 18.44 9.99 -3.88
C ALA A 270 19.03 8.62 -4.25
N GLU A 271 18.62 7.56 -3.55
CA GLU A 271 19.01 6.18 -3.84
C GLU A 271 18.57 5.75 -5.25
N GLY A 272 17.35 6.09 -5.64
CA GLY A 272 16.80 5.81 -6.96
C GLY A 272 17.56 6.51 -8.08
N VAL A 273 17.94 7.79 -7.88
CA VAL A 273 18.78 8.55 -8.82
C VAL A 273 20.14 7.86 -9.02
N GLU A 274 20.79 7.43 -7.96
CA GLU A 274 22.09 6.76 -8.06
C GLU A 274 21.99 5.39 -8.76
N LYS A 275 20.93 4.62 -8.47
CA LYS A 275 20.66 3.35 -9.17
C LYS A 275 20.43 3.56 -10.67
N LEU A 276 19.69 4.62 -11.04
CA LEU A 276 19.45 4.96 -12.44
C LEU A 276 20.73 5.38 -13.15
N LYS A 277 21.58 6.21 -12.52
CA LYS A 277 22.90 6.57 -13.05
C LYS A 277 23.80 5.36 -13.28
N LYS A 278 23.81 4.40 -12.36
CA LYS A 278 24.57 3.13 -12.52
C LYS A 278 24.05 2.30 -13.70
N PHE A 279 22.74 2.28 -13.91
CA PHE A 279 22.13 1.60 -15.06
C PHE A 279 22.49 2.25 -16.39
N GLU A 280 22.39 3.58 -16.47
CA GLU A 280 22.74 4.34 -17.68
C GLU A 280 24.22 4.17 -18.07
N ARG A 281 25.10 3.95 -17.08
CA ARG A 281 26.53 3.61 -17.29
C ARG A 281 26.76 2.13 -17.64
N GLY A 282 25.71 1.34 -17.84
CA GLY A 282 25.80 -0.10 -18.13
C GLY A 282 26.25 -0.97 -16.95
N ARG A 283 26.38 -0.40 -15.74
CA ARG A 283 26.90 -1.10 -14.55
C ARG A 283 25.82 -1.90 -13.82
N THR A 284 24.55 -1.65 -14.13
CA THR A 284 23.42 -2.45 -13.65
C THR A 284 22.45 -2.67 -14.80
N ARG A 285 21.77 -3.82 -14.85
CA ARG A 285 20.82 -4.17 -15.93
C ARG A 285 19.37 -3.82 -15.61
N GLU A 286 19.11 -3.27 -14.41
CA GLU A 286 17.77 -3.36 -13.83
C GLU A 286 17.36 -2.11 -13.01
N ALA A 287 17.46 -0.90 -13.56
CA ALA A 287 16.90 0.27 -12.87
C ALA A 287 15.36 0.37 -12.99
N ARG A 288 14.75 -0.32 -13.96
CA ARG A 288 13.35 -0.08 -14.36
C ARG A 288 12.46 -1.28 -14.10
N MET A 289 11.98 -1.45 -12.86
CA MET A 289 11.04 -2.53 -12.51
C MET A 289 9.76 -2.50 -13.35
N ILE A 290 9.35 -1.31 -13.81
CA ILE A 290 8.23 -1.15 -14.74
C ILE A 290 8.46 -1.91 -16.06
N LEU A 291 9.69 -1.96 -16.59
CA LEU A 291 9.99 -2.74 -17.80
C LEU A 291 9.93 -4.25 -17.54
N VAL A 292 10.30 -4.68 -16.33
CA VAL A 292 10.19 -6.09 -15.93
C VAL A 292 8.71 -6.49 -15.87
N LEU A 293 7.86 -5.65 -15.29
CA LEU A 293 6.40 -5.86 -15.27
C LEU A 293 5.85 -6.01 -16.69
N TRP A 294 6.17 -5.07 -17.59
CA TRP A 294 5.74 -5.13 -18.99
C TRP A 294 6.27 -6.36 -19.72
N ARG A 295 7.52 -6.79 -19.45
CA ARG A 295 8.09 -8.01 -20.04
C ARG A 295 7.35 -9.27 -19.58
N ILE A 296 7.01 -9.37 -18.29
CA ILE A 296 6.23 -10.50 -17.76
C ILE A 296 4.83 -10.52 -18.38
N PHE A 297 4.21 -9.35 -18.53
CA PHE A 297 2.90 -9.24 -19.19
C PHE A 297 2.97 -9.63 -20.67
N GLN A 298 3.98 -9.17 -21.39
CA GLN A 298 4.22 -9.51 -22.79
C GLN A 298 4.45 -11.02 -23.00
N GLY A 299 5.21 -11.66 -22.12
CA GLY A 299 5.50 -13.10 -22.20
C GLY A 299 4.35 -14.02 -21.78
N ARG A 300 3.13 -13.50 -21.61
CA ARG A 300 1.94 -14.32 -21.41
C ARG A 300 1.47 -14.86 -22.74
N GLU A 301 1.19 -16.15 -22.84
CA GLU A 301 0.72 -16.79 -24.09
C GLU A 301 -0.50 -16.08 -24.71
N SER A 302 -1.41 -15.55 -23.87
CA SER A 302 -2.58 -14.76 -24.29
C SER A 302 -2.24 -13.37 -24.87
N VAL A 303 -0.99 -12.94 -24.78
CA VAL A 303 -0.45 -11.63 -25.22
C VAL A 303 0.66 -11.83 -26.28
N GLU A 304 1.46 -12.90 -26.14
CA GLU A 304 2.70 -13.19 -26.86
C GLU A 304 2.53 -13.34 -28.39
N LYS A 305 1.35 -13.70 -28.87
CA LYS A 305 1.08 -13.88 -30.31
C LYS A 305 0.95 -12.56 -31.10
N THR A 306 1.22 -11.41 -30.50
CA THR A 306 0.63 -10.14 -30.98
C THR A 306 1.59 -8.95 -31.12
N TRP A 307 2.93 -9.12 -31.15
CA TRP A 307 3.82 -7.94 -31.08
C TRP A 307 5.23 -8.00 -31.75
N SER A 308 5.71 -6.82 -32.20
CA SER A 308 7.10 -6.51 -32.64
C SER A 308 7.66 -5.26 -31.92
N PRO A 309 9.00 -5.04 -31.83
CA PRO A 309 9.67 -3.94 -31.11
C PRO A 309 9.12 -2.51 -31.25
N ARG A 310 8.31 -2.21 -32.27
CA ARG A 310 7.75 -0.89 -32.58
C ARG A 310 6.36 -0.61 -32.00
N SER A 311 5.68 -1.57 -31.35
CA SER A 311 4.23 -1.47 -31.07
C SER A 311 3.85 -1.24 -29.60
N GLY A 312 4.58 -0.45 -28.82
CA GLY A 312 4.25 -0.16 -27.40
C GLY A 312 2.76 0.23 -27.18
N GLU A 313 2.19 0.92 -28.16
CA GLU A 313 0.75 1.21 -28.33
C GLU A 313 -0.15 -0.01 -28.19
N ARG A 314 0.12 -1.06 -28.96
CA ARG A 314 -0.69 -2.28 -28.97
C ARG A 314 -0.65 -3.01 -27.64
N LEU A 315 0.48 -2.97 -26.94
CA LEU A 315 0.62 -3.62 -25.63
C LEU A 315 -0.22 -2.91 -24.56
N TRP A 316 -0.32 -1.57 -24.65
CA TRP A 316 -1.23 -0.80 -23.81
C TRP A 316 -2.69 -1.10 -24.13
N GLU A 317 -3.09 -1.07 -25.41
CA GLU A 317 -4.50 -1.33 -25.77
C GLU A 317 -4.95 -2.70 -25.27
N ILE A 318 -4.12 -3.74 -25.42
CA ILE A 318 -4.43 -5.08 -24.85
C ILE A 318 -4.58 -5.01 -23.32
N ALA A 319 -3.69 -4.33 -22.61
CA ALA A 319 -3.79 -4.19 -21.16
C ALA A 319 -5.05 -3.40 -20.75
N LYS A 320 -5.38 -2.35 -21.50
CA LYS A 320 -6.56 -1.51 -21.30
C LYS A 320 -7.84 -2.31 -21.53
N GLU A 321 -7.95 -3.05 -22.63
CA GLU A 321 -9.10 -3.92 -22.92
C GLU A 321 -9.34 -4.94 -21.81
N LEU A 322 -8.28 -5.58 -21.30
CA LEU A 322 -8.36 -6.51 -20.17
C LEU A 322 -8.81 -5.83 -18.87
N VAL A 323 -8.39 -4.57 -18.65
CA VAL A 323 -8.85 -3.79 -17.50
C VAL A 323 -10.31 -3.39 -17.66
N GLU A 324 -10.73 -2.96 -18.85
CA GLU A 324 -12.12 -2.62 -19.16
C GLU A 324 -13.05 -3.84 -19.03
N GLU A 325 -12.63 -5.00 -19.49
CA GLU A 325 -13.34 -6.26 -19.28
C GLU A 325 -13.47 -6.58 -17.78
N ARG A 326 -12.39 -6.42 -17.02
CA ARG A 326 -12.43 -6.58 -15.56
C ARG A 326 -13.37 -5.57 -14.90
N MET A 327 -13.37 -4.31 -15.37
CA MET A 327 -14.27 -3.27 -14.88
C MET A 327 -15.73 -3.61 -15.15
N ARG A 328 -16.06 -4.23 -16.29
CA ARG A 328 -17.41 -4.74 -16.58
C ARG A 328 -17.87 -5.78 -15.56
N GLY A 329 -16.95 -6.60 -15.05
CA GLY A 329 -17.22 -7.62 -14.04
C GLY A 329 -17.36 -7.10 -12.61
N TYR A 330 -17.11 -5.80 -12.34
CA TYR A 330 -17.33 -5.25 -11.01
C TYR A 330 -18.82 -5.13 -10.72
N ILE A 331 -19.27 -5.83 -9.67
CA ILE A 331 -20.57 -5.62 -9.04
C ILE A 331 -20.59 -4.15 -8.65
N VAL A 332 -21.55 -3.35 -9.10
CA VAL A 332 -21.65 -1.90 -8.80
C VAL A 332 -22.41 -1.70 -7.52
#